data_AF-A0A7W1NEB7-F1
#
_entry.id   AF-A0A7W1NEB7-F1
#
_cell.length_a   1.000
_cell.length_b   1.000
_cell.length_c   1.000
_cell.angle_alpha   90.00
_cell.angle_beta   90.00
_cell.angle_gamma   90.00
#
_symmetry.space_group_name_H-M   'P 1'
#
loop_
_entity.id
_entity.type
_entity.pdbx_description
1 polymer ?
#
loop_
_entity_poly.entity_id
_entity_poly.type
_entity_poly.pdbx_seq_one_letter_code
_entity_poly.pdbx_strand_id
1 'polypeptide(L)'
;MAKRRLLDAEHPAYDASVCGADGRAQCRRCLGPLPHPQAMFCGAPCAHEFRIRASPAYARRAVFARDGGVCTHCRLDCGMLDRIIARLRRGSGDADPAGGSDAQGEWTAVERTDDEQRESELTALWLIEKLGLGRRRHSCSLWQMDHRVPFSDGGADCGLGNYRTLCLACHRLQTRELHRRLSTRRRDRGGNDGVVGLGARPAR
;
A
#
# COMPACT_ATOMS: atom_id res chain seq x y z
N MET A 1 -35.63 35.80 -29.94
CA MET A 1 -36.28 35.59 -28.63
C MET A 1 -35.28 34.98 -27.67
N ALA A 2 -34.60 35.83 -26.89
CA ALA A 2 -33.58 35.44 -25.92
C ALA A 2 -34.23 34.74 -24.72
N LYS A 3 -33.82 33.50 -24.41
CA LYS A 3 -34.14 32.89 -23.11
C LYS A 3 -33.08 33.32 -22.09
N ARG A 4 -33.41 34.48 -21.52
CA ARG A 4 -33.04 35.06 -20.23
C ARG A 4 -32.51 34.03 -19.22
N ARG A 5 -31.32 34.34 -18.69
CA ARG A 5 -30.67 33.70 -17.54
C ARG A 5 -31.65 33.59 -16.37
N LEU A 6 -31.86 32.38 -15.86
CA LEU A 6 -32.24 32.17 -14.47
C LEU A 6 -30.92 32.00 -13.70
N LEU A 7 -30.39 33.15 -13.27
CA LEU A 7 -29.66 33.23 -12.02
C LEU A 7 -30.68 32.94 -10.90
N ASP A 8 -30.21 32.59 -9.70
CA ASP A 8 -31.04 32.31 -8.49
C ASP A 8 -31.30 30.81 -8.21
N ALA A 9 -30.23 30.01 -8.25
CA ALA A 9 -30.10 28.92 -7.30
C ALA A 9 -28.90 29.26 -6.40
N GLU A 10 -29.21 29.77 -5.21
CA GLU A 10 -28.26 29.94 -4.11
C GLU A 10 -27.52 28.61 -3.93
N HIS A 11 -26.31 28.52 -4.47
CA HIS A 11 -25.39 27.45 -4.12
C HIS A 11 -25.15 27.58 -2.62
N PRO A 12 -25.36 26.52 -1.82
CA PRO A 12 -25.12 26.58 -0.39
C PRO A 12 -23.71 27.10 -0.19
N ALA A 13 -23.61 28.18 0.60
CA ALA A 13 -22.39 28.89 0.87
C ALA A 13 -21.26 27.89 1.08
N TYR A 14 -20.29 27.92 0.17
CA TYR A 14 -19.01 27.25 0.37
C TYR A 14 -18.55 27.64 1.78
N ASP A 15 -18.44 26.65 2.66
CA ASP A 15 -18.05 26.84 4.05
C ASP A 15 -16.69 27.54 4.08
N ALA A 16 -16.71 28.80 4.53
CA ALA A 16 -15.57 29.71 4.60
C ALA A 16 -14.51 29.31 5.65
N SER A 17 -14.65 28.14 6.30
CA SER A 17 -13.74 27.63 7.34
C SER A 17 -12.34 27.22 6.85
N VAL A 18 -11.99 27.40 5.57
CA VAL A 18 -10.64 27.12 5.01
C VAL A 18 -10.10 28.26 4.13
N CYS A 19 -10.47 29.50 4.44
CA CYS A 19 -9.91 30.69 3.79
C CYS A 19 -8.61 31.12 4.48
N GLY A 20 -7.60 31.49 3.68
CA GLY A 20 -6.36 32.06 4.18
C GLY A 20 -6.49 33.51 4.62
N ALA A 21 -5.43 34.07 5.20
CA ALA A 21 -5.38 35.47 5.64
C ALA A 21 -5.69 36.49 4.52
N ASP A 22 -5.59 36.06 3.25
CA ASP A 22 -5.91 36.81 2.04
C ASP A 22 -7.34 36.61 1.53
N GLY A 23 -8.19 35.87 2.26
CA GLY A 23 -9.57 35.55 1.88
C GLY A 23 -9.70 34.55 0.74
N ARG A 24 -8.59 33.96 0.27
CA ARG A 24 -8.59 32.94 -0.80
C ARG A 24 -8.65 31.55 -0.19
N ALA A 25 -9.29 30.63 -0.90
CA ALA A 25 -9.30 29.22 -0.53
C ALA A 25 -7.85 28.66 -0.53
N GLN A 26 -7.48 27.91 0.50
CA GLN A 26 -6.14 27.36 0.66
C GLN A 26 -5.99 25.90 0.21
N CYS A 27 -4.79 25.57 -0.27
CA CYS A 27 -4.38 24.22 -0.60
C CYS A 27 -4.40 23.32 0.65
N ARG A 28 -5.13 22.21 0.59
CA ARG A 28 -5.24 21.25 1.72
C ARG A 28 -3.94 20.53 2.10
N ARG A 29 -2.86 20.72 1.34
CA ARG A 29 -1.55 20.12 1.63
C ARG A 29 -0.50 21.13 2.11
N CYS A 30 -0.29 22.22 1.36
CA CYS A 30 0.76 23.20 1.69
C CYS A 30 0.23 24.52 2.24
N LEU A 31 -1.09 24.69 2.34
CA LEU A 31 -1.77 25.93 2.76
C LEU A 31 -1.54 27.15 1.85
N GLY A 32 -0.86 26.97 0.71
CA GLY A 32 -0.70 28.02 -0.30
C GLY A 32 -2.01 28.33 -1.07
N PRO A 33 -2.03 29.43 -1.85
CA PRO A 33 -3.23 29.86 -2.57
C PRO A 33 -3.63 28.85 -3.65
N LEU A 34 -4.93 28.67 -3.83
CA LEU A 34 -5.49 27.81 -4.87
C LEU A 34 -5.60 28.53 -6.22
N PRO A 35 -5.51 27.79 -7.35
CA PRO A 35 -5.67 28.38 -8.69
C PRO A 35 -7.10 28.88 -8.96
N HIS A 36 -8.11 28.28 -8.32
CA HIS A 36 -9.50 28.72 -8.33
C HIS A 36 -10.25 28.22 -7.09
N PRO A 37 -11.40 28.82 -6.71
CA PRO A 37 -12.08 28.54 -5.43
C PRO A 37 -12.53 27.09 -5.22
N GLN A 38 -12.83 26.35 -6.30
CA GLN A 38 -13.26 24.94 -6.24
C GLN A 38 -12.09 23.94 -6.24
N ALA A 39 -10.85 24.40 -6.44
CA ALA A 39 -9.70 23.51 -6.40
C ALA A 39 -9.47 23.01 -4.96
N MET A 40 -8.95 21.79 -4.78
CA MET A 40 -8.56 21.29 -3.45
C MET A 40 -7.05 21.40 -3.19
N PHE A 41 -6.26 21.49 -4.26
CA PHE A 41 -4.80 21.51 -4.21
C PHE A 41 -4.26 22.55 -5.18
N CYS A 42 -3.13 23.18 -4.85
CA CYS A 42 -2.45 24.15 -5.73
C CYS A 42 -1.85 23.50 -6.99
N GLY A 43 -1.66 22.18 -6.99
CA GLY A 43 -1.15 21.45 -8.14
C GLY A 43 -1.01 19.94 -7.90
N ALA A 44 -0.55 19.23 -8.94
CA ALA A 44 -0.37 17.79 -8.93
C ALA A 44 0.56 17.26 -7.80
N PRO A 45 1.68 17.93 -7.43
CA PRO A 45 2.53 17.46 -6.34
C PRO A 45 1.81 17.43 -4.99
N CYS A 46 1.08 18.49 -4.65
CA CYS A 46 0.29 18.56 -3.42
C CYS A 46 -0.84 17.52 -3.40
N ALA A 47 -1.52 17.32 -4.53
CA ALA A 47 -2.53 16.28 -4.66
C ALA A 47 -1.95 14.86 -4.56
N HIS A 48 -0.74 14.63 -5.09
CA HIS A 48 -0.03 13.36 -4.95
C HIS A 48 0.32 13.08 -3.49
N GLU A 49 1.00 14.03 -2.84
CA GLU A 49 1.41 13.92 -1.45
C GLU A 49 0.25 13.73 -0.48
N PHE A 50 -0.87 14.43 -0.71
CA PHE A 50 -2.09 14.23 0.07
C PHE A 50 -2.62 12.80 -0.10
N ARG A 51 -2.71 12.31 -1.34
CA ARG A 51 -3.19 10.95 -1.63
C ARG A 51 -2.27 9.86 -1.08
N ILE A 52 -0.97 10.06 -1.06
CA ILE A 52 -0.01 9.13 -0.42
C ILE A 52 -0.34 8.96 1.06
N ARG A 53 -0.69 10.03 1.77
CA ARG A 53 -1.03 9.99 3.21
C ARG A 53 -2.45 9.47 3.45
N ALA A 54 -3.40 9.86 2.61
CA ALA A 54 -4.82 9.58 2.81
C ALA A 54 -5.28 8.20 2.30
N SER A 55 -4.61 7.64 1.28
CA SER A 55 -5.04 6.40 0.62
C SER A 55 -3.94 5.34 0.61
N PRO A 56 -4.05 4.28 1.44
CA PRO A 56 -3.10 3.17 1.44
C PRO A 56 -3.00 2.46 0.08
N ALA A 57 -4.10 2.38 -0.67
CA ALA A 57 -4.11 1.78 -2.02
C ALA A 57 -3.31 2.63 -3.02
N TYR A 58 -3.45 3.95 -2.96
CA TYR A 58 -2.66 4.87 -3.79
C TYR A 58 -1.19 4.82 -3.43
N ALA A 59 -0.87 4.85 -2.13
CA ALA A 59 0.49 4.72 -1.63
C ALA A 59 1.13 3.40 -2.09
N ARG A 60 0.42 2.28 -1.96
CA ARG A 60 0.89 0.96 -2.40
C ARG A 60 1.22 0.94 -3.89
N ARG A 61 0.35 1.50 -4.74
CA ARG A 61 0.62 1.62 -6.18
C ARG A 61 1.83 2.50 -6.48
N ALA A 62 1.97 3.64 -5.81
CA ALA A 62 3.11 4.54 -6.00
C ALA A 62 4.44 3.89 -5.56
N VAL A 63 4.43 3.17 -4.43
CA VAL A 63 5.58 2.41 -3.94
C VAL A 63 5.96 1.29 -4.91
N PHE A 64 4.98 0.55 -5.44
CA PHE A 64 5.24 -0.47 -6.44
C PHE A 64 5.80 0.11 -7.74
N ALA A 65 5.27 1.24 -8.21
CA ALA A 65 5.78 1.93 -9.39
C ALA A 65 7.23 2.41 -9.19
N ARG A 66 7.61 2.78 -7.96
CA ARG A 66 8.98 3.19 -7.61
C ARG A 66 9.95 2.01 -7.47
N ASP A 67 9.53 0.94 -6.78
CA ASP A 67 10.42 -0.13 -6.32
C ASP A 67 10.30 -1.44 -7.12
N GLY A 68 9.27 -1.57 -7.98
CA GLY A 68 9.01 -2.79 -8.75
C GLY A 68 8.60 -4.02 -7.94
N GLY A 69 8.35 -3.87 -6.64
CA GLY A 69 8.14 -4.99 -5.72
C GLY A 69 9.44 -5.62 -5.21
N VAL A 70 10.60 -4.98 -5.41
CA VAL A 70 11.89 -5.47 -4.92
C VAL A 70 12.08 -5.11 -3.46
N CYS A 71 12.37 -6.11 -2.63
CA CYS A 71 12.62 -5.92 -1.21
C CYS A 71 13.85 -5.04 -0.99
N THR A 72 13.70 -3.90 -0.29
CA THR A 72 14.83 -3.00 -0.01
C THR A 72 15.81 -3.58 1.01
N HIS A 73 15.40 -4.60 1.78
CA HIS A 73 16.25 -5.22 2.80
C HIS A 73 17.08 -6.38 2.24
N CYS A 74 16.43 -7.37 1.58
CA CYS A 74 17.10 -8.58 1.11
C CYS A 74 17.23 -8.67 -0.42
N ARG A 75 16.76 -7.66 -1.16
CA ARG A 75 16.78 -7.60 -2.64
C ARG A 75 15.98 -8.67 -3.37
N LEU A 76 15.18 -9.49 -2.68
CA LEU A 76 14.25 -10.41 -3.30
C LEU A 76 13.25 -9.67 -4.20
N ASP A 77 13.19 -10.03 -5.48
CA ASP A 77 12.21 -9.50 -6.43
C ASP A 77 10.87 -10.22 -6.29
N CYS A 78 10.02 -9.71 -5.41
CA CYS A 78 8.69 -10.26 -5.21
C CYS A 78 7.76 -9.99 -6.40
N GLY A 79 8.01 -8.95 -7.20
CA GLY A 79 7.22 -8.63 -8.39
C GLY A 79 7.46 -9.63 -9.52
N MET A 80 8.71 -10.05 -9.72
CA MET A 80 9.06 -11.16 -10.62
C MET A 80 8.42 -12.48 -10.15
N LEU A 81 8.54 -12.80 -8.86
CA LEU A 81 7.91 -14.01 -8.31
C LEU A 81 6.39 -14.00 -8.48
N ASP A 82 5.72 -12.87 -8.23
CA ASP A 82 4.28 -12.71 -8.44
C ASP A 82 3.90 -12.98 -9.91
N ARG A 83 4.70 -12.47 -10.88
CA ARG A 83 4.48 -12.72 -12.32
C ARG A 83 4.69 -14.19 -12.70
N ILE A 84 5.75 -14.82 -12.19
CA ILE A 84 6.05 -16.24 -12.44
C ILE A 84 4.92 -17.10 -11.86
N ILE A 85 4.54 -16.89 -10.60
CA ILE A 85 3.45 -17.61 -9.94
C ILE A 85 2.13 -17.42 -10.69
N ALA A 86 1.82 -16.20 -11.13
CA ALA A 86 0.63 -15.95 -11.91
C ALA A 86 0.65 -16.68 -13.27
N ARG A 87 1.83 -16.79 -13.92
CA ARG A 87 2.00 -17.57 -15.16
C ARG A 87 1.82 -19.06 -14.91
N LEU A 88 2.49 -19.61 -13.89
CA LEU A 88 2.39 -21.03 -13.53
C LEU A 88 0.96 -21.39 -13.19
N ARG A 89 0.24 -20.56 -12.42
CA ARG A 89 -1.19 -20.79 -12.12
C ARG A 89 -2.09 -20.74 -13.35
N ARG A 90 -1.73 -19.99 -14.39
CA ARG A 90 -2.46 -19.97 -15.67
C ARG A 90 -2.16 -21.19 -16.53
N GLY A 91 -0.92 -21.71 -16.49
CA GLY A 91 -0.54 -22.95 -17.18
C GLY A 91 -0.91 -24.23 -16.43
N SER A 92 -1.10 -24.15 -15.11
CA SER A 92 -1.52 -25.24 -14.23
C SER A 92 -3.02 -25.20 -13.92
N GLY A 93 -3.78 -24.34 -14.58
CA GLY A 93 -5.23 -24.38 -14.49
C GLY A 93 -5.70 -25.57 -15.30
N ASP A 94 -6.37 -26.51 -14.64
CA ASP A 94 -7.74 -26.89 -15.02
C ASP A 94 -8.07 -26.59 -16.48
N ALA A 95 -7.42 -27.30 -17.42
CA ALA A 95 -8.09 -27.62 -18.65
C ALA A 95 -9.37 -28.31 -18.21
N ASP A 96 -10.51 -27.76 -18.60
CA ASP A 96 -11.71 -28.55 -18.68
C ASP A 96 -11.32 -29.90 -19.31
N PRO A 97 -11.57 -31.07 -18.70
CA PRO A 97 -11.31 -32.35 -19.34
C PRO A 97 -12.14 -32.54 -20.63
N ALA A 98 -13.04 -31.61 -20.96
CA ALA A 98 -13.56 -31.45 -22.31
C ALA A 98 -12.49 -30.87 -23.25
N GLY A 99 -11.76 -31.78 -23.91
CA GLY A 99 -10.72 -31.49 -24.90
C GLY A 99 -11.09 -30.45 -25.96
N GLY A 100 -10.14 -29.56 -26.26
CA GLY A 100 -10.18 -28.75 -27.47
C GLY A 100 -9.56 -29.52 -28.62
N SER A 101 -10.38 -30.02 -29.54
CA SER A 101 -9.94 -30.23 -30.92
C SER A 101 -9.82 -28.87 -31.60
N ASP A 102 -9.01 -28.78 -32.65
CA ASP A 102 -9.16 -27.70 -33.62
C ASP A 102 -10.55 -27.79 -34.30
N ALA A 103 -10.87 -26.79 -35.12
CA ALA A 103 -12.14 -26.72 -35.85
C ALA A 103 -12.37 -27.90 -36.82
N GLN A 104 -11.37 -28.78 -36.99
CA GLN A 104 -11.39 -29.94 -37.88
C GLN A 104 -11.36 -31.29 -37.16
N GLY A 105 -11.20 -31.33 -35.84
CA GLY A 105 -11.22 -32.59 -35.09
C GLY A 105 -9.91 -33.38 -35.13
N GLU A 106 -8.78 -32.76 -35.48
CA GLU A 106 -7.50 -33.46 -35.60
C GLU A 106 -6.71 -33.44 -34.27
N TRP A 107 -6.45 -34.62 -33.72
CA TRP A 107 -5.58 -34.80 -32.55
C TRP A 107 -4.13 -34.51 -32.96
N THR A 108 -3.71 -33.25 -32.87
CA THR A 108 -2.28 -32.91 -33.02
C THR A 108 -1.55 -33.24 -31.72
N ALA A 109 -0.73 -34.29 -31.78
CA ALA A 109 0.22 -34.59 -30.72
C ALA A 109 1.23 -33.44 -30.64
N VAL A 110 1.07 -32.55 -29.66
CA VAL A 110 2.12 -31.58 -29.33
C VAL A 110 3.28 -32.39 -28.73
N GLU A 111 4.40 -32.42 -29.44
CA GLU A 111 5.60 -33.14 -29.04
C GLU A 111 6.09 -32.68 -27.65
N ARG A 112 6.24 -33.64 -26.74
CA ARG A 112 6.64 -33.45 -25.34
C ARG A 112 8.13 -33.16 -25.24
N THR A 113 8.51 -31.89 -25.10
CA THR A 113 9.90 -31.49 -24.76
C THR A 113 10.06 -30.95 -23.33
N ASP A 114 9.06 -31.15 -22.45
CA ASP A 114 8.94 -30.36 -21.21
C ASP A 114 9.20 -31.14 -19.91
N ASP A 115 9.93 -32.26 -19.91
CA ASP A 115 10.15 -33.02 -18.66
C ASP A 115 11.06 -32.24 -17.66
N GLU A 116 12.15 -31.60 -18.11
CA GLU A 116 12.99 -30.74 -17.26
C GLU A 116 12.27 -29.46 -16.81
N GLN A 117 11.41 -28.93 -17.68
CA GLN A 117 10.65 -27.71 -17.43
C GLN A 117 9.54 -27.97 -16.41
N ARG A 118 8.84 -29.11 -16.50
CA ARG A 118 7.87 -29.57 -15.49
C ARG A 118 8.52 -29.84 -14.14
N GLU A 119 9.68 -30.49 -14.09
CA GLU A 119 10.39 -30.73 -12.82
C GLU A 119 10.84 -29.42 -12.16
N SER A 120 11.33 -28.47 -12.96
CA SER A 120 11.69 -27.13 -12.50
C SER A 120 10.47 -26.35 -11.97
N GLU A 121 9.32 -26.49 -12.63
CA GLU A 121 8.06 -25.86 -12.23
C GLU A 121 7.44 -26.52 -10.99
N LEU A 122 7.48 -27.85 -10.86
CA LEU A 122 7.06 -28.58 -9.68
C LEU A 122 7.96 -28.28 -8.48
N THR A 123 9.27 -28.19 -8.69
CA THR A 123 10.24 -27.75 -7.68
C THR A 123 9.97 -26.31 -7.25
N ALA A 124 9.67 -25.42 -8.20
CA ALA A 124 9.31 -24.04 -7.90
C ALA A 124 7.98 -23.96 -7.12
N LEU A 125 6.95 -24.70 -7.52
CA LEU A 125 5.66 -24.77 -6.81
C LEU A 125 5.79 -25.39 -5.41
N TRP A 126 6.62 -26.43 -5.26
CA TRP A 126 6.97 -27.01 -3.96
C TRP A 126 7.70 -25.99 -3.09
N LEU A 127 8.68 -25.25 -3.62
CA LEU A 127 9.39 -24.21 -2.90
C LEU A 127 8.44 -23.08 -2.48
N ILE A 128 7.53 -22.67 -3.37
CA ILE A 128 6.45 -21.72 -3.09
C ILE A 128 5.58 -22.23 -1.93
N GLU A 129 5.16 -23.50 -1.95
CA GLU A 129 4.40 -24.11 -0.85
C GLU A 129 5.20 -24.14 0.47
N LYS A 130 6.46 -24.58 0.44
CA LYS A 130 7.32 -24.67 1.63
C LYS A 130 7.71 -23.32 2.22
N LEU A 131 7.82 -22.28 1.39
CA LEU A 131 7.99 -20.90 1.83
C LEU A 131 6.68 -20.27 2.35
N GLY A 132 5.57 -21.03 2.35
CA GLY A 132 4.25 -20.56 2.80
C GLY A 132 3.58 -19.59 1.82
N LEU A 133 3.99 -19.63 0.55
CA LEU A 133 3.43 -18.88 -0.58
C LEU A 133 2.42 -19.72 -1.38
N GLY A 134 2.35 -21.03 -1.12
CA GLY A 134 1.47 -21.99 -1.76
C GLY A 134 0.18 -22.21 -0.98
N ARG A 135 -0.94 -22.13 -1.71
CA ARG A 135 -2.31 -22.44 -1.28
C ARG A 135 -2.85 -21.66 -0.09
N ARG A 136 -3.23 -20.41 -0.33
CA ARG A 136 -4.60 -19.91 -0.17
C ARG A 136 -4.87 -18.89 -1.27
N ARG A 137 -6.13 -18.55 -1.50
CA ARG A 137 -6.53 -17.30 -2.17
C ARG A 137 -5.95 -16.13 -1.36
N HIS A 138 -4.66 -15.89 -1.51
CA HIS A 138 -3.96 -14.80 -0.87
C HIS A 138 -4.27 -13.56 -1.71
N SER A 139 -5.24 -12.77 -1.26
CA SER A 139 -5.40 -11.38 -1.70
C SER A 139 -4.19 -10.50 -1.31
N CYS A 140 -3.17 -11.08 -0.66
CA CYS A 140 -1.92 -10.47 -0.29
C CYS A 140 -0.81 -10.81 -1.29
N SER A 141 -0.20 -9.80 -1.90
CA SER A 141 1.00 -9.96 -2.74
C SER A 141 2.23 -10.39 -1.91
N LEU A 142 3.28 -10.85 -2.59
CA LEU A 142 4.52 -11.36 -1.98
C LEU A 142 5.39 -10.30 -1.28
N TRP A 143 4.99 -9.04 -1.41
CA TRP A 143 5.60 -7.89 -0.77
C TRP A 143 4.58 -7.06 0.01
N GLN A 144 5.07 -6.24 0.94
CA GLN A 144 4.31 -5.27 1.72
C GLN A 144 4.94 -3.87 1.62
N MET A 145 4.05 -2.88 1.66
CA MET A 145 4.42 -1.48 1.83
C MET A 145 4.63 -1.24 3.33
N ASP A 146 5.88 -0.98 3.73
CA ASP A 146 6.25 -0.73 5.12
C ASP A 146 6.74 0.70 5.31
N HIS A 147 6.64 1.21 6.54
CA HIS A 147 7.17 2.53 6.89
C HIS A 147 8.64 2.39 7.32
N ARG A 148 9.51 3.32 6.89
CA ARG A 148 10.90 3.43 7.38
C ARG A 148 10.88 3.96 8.81
N VAL A 149 10.15 5.05 9.03
CA VAL A 149 9.79 5.59 10.33
C VAL A 149 8.32 5.25 10.59
N PRO A 150 8.01 4.41 11.59
CA PRO A 150 6.63 4.02 11.87
C PRO A 150 5.81 5.20 12.38
N PHE A 151 4.49 5.10 12.26
CA PHE A 151 3.56 6.12 12.74
C PHE A 151 3.78 6.46 14.23
N SER A 152 4.05 5.46 15.08
CA SER A 152 4.31 5.65 16.51
C SER A 152 5.57 6.47 16.83
N ASP A 153 6.45 6.68 15.85
CA ASP A 153 7.66 7.51 15.95
C ASP A 153 7.53 8.82 15.15
N GLY A 154 6.31 9.23 14.77
CA GLY A 154 6.08 10.47 14.02
C GLY A 154 6.18 10.34 12.50
N GLY A 155 6.19 9.12 11.95
CA GLY A 155 6.21 8.88 10.50
C GLY A 155 4.95 9.27 9.73
N ALA A 156 3.97 9.89 10.40
CA ALA A 156 2.63 10.19 9.88
C ALA A 156 2.61 11.28 8.79
N ASP A 157 3.47 12.30 8.92
CA ASP A 157 3.52 13.41 7.96
C ASP A 157 4.57 13.19 6.86
N CYS A 158 5.18 12.01 6.79
CA CYS A 158 6.17 11.77 5.76
C CYS A 158 5.54 11.39 4.41
N GLY A 159 6.13 11.87 3.31
CA GLY A 159 5.70 11.54 1.95
C GLY A 159 6.14 10.15 1.49
N LEU A 160 6.10 9.91 0.17
CA LEU A 160 6.41 8.60 -0.44
C LEU A 160 7.78 8.03 -0.01
N GLY A 161 8.76 8.89 0.27
CA GLY A 161 10.10 8.50 0.71
C GLY A 161 10.14 7.72 2.02
N ASN A 162 9.15 7.90 2.90
CA ASN A 162 9.06 7.13 4.16
C ASN A 162 8.50 5.72 3.96
N TYR A 163 8.01 5.37 2.77
CA TYR A 163 7.66 4.00 2.46
C TYR A 163 8.86 3.23 1.91
N ARG A 164 8.91 1.94 2.21
CA ARG A 164 9.84 0.95 1.66
C ARG A 164 9.09 -0.32 1.27
N THR A 165 9.61 -1.02 0.27
CA THR A 165 9.09 -2.33 -0.15
C THR A 165 9.81 -3.43 0.63
N LEU A 166 9.08 -4.30 1.31
CA LEU A 166 9.63 -5.47 1.99
C LEU A 166 8.95 -6.76 1.53
N CYS A 167 9.71 -7.84 1.36
CA CYS A 167 9.10 -9.17 1.22
C CYS A 167 8.38 -9.58 2.53
N LEU A 168 7.47 -10.56 2.46
CA LEU A 168 6.70 -10.99 3.64
C LEU A 168 7.58 -11.38 4.85
N ALA A 169 8.73 -12.02 4.61
CA ALA A 169 9.66 -12.42 5.66
C ALA A 169 10.30 -11.20 6.34
N CYS A 170 10.90 -10.30 5.56
CA CYS A 170 11.50 -9.07 6.08
C CYS A 170 10.47 -8.17 6.76
N HIS A 171 9.24 -8.10 6.24
CA HIS A 171 8.15 -7.37 6.87
C HIS A 171 7.85 -7.92 8.27
N ARG A 172 7.65 -9.24 8.41
CA ARG A 172 7.41 -9.88 9.71
C ARG A 172 8.54 -9.62 10.72
N LEU A 173 9.80 -9.65 10.27
CA LEU A 173 10.95 -9.33 11.12
C LEU A 173 10.89 -7.88 11.62
N GLN A 174 10.64 -6.93 10.73
CA GLN A 174 10.55 -5.50 11.07
C GLN A 174 9.35 -5.20 11.99
N THR A 175 8.20 -5.83 11.75
CA THR A 175 7.03 -5.75 12.63
C THR A 175 7.36 -6.27 14.03
N ARG A 176 7.98 -7.45 14.15
CA ARG A 176 8.39 -8.02 15.45
C ARG A 176 9.34 -7.10 16.22
N GLU A 177 10.34 -6.55 15.54
CA GLU A 177 11.30 -5.63 16.17
C GLU A 177 10.62 -4.34 16.65
N LEU A 178 9.70 -3.78 15.86
CA LEU A 178 8.90 -2.64 16.27
C LEU A 178 8.07 -2.95 17.52
N HIS A 179 7.35 -4.09 17.54
CA HIS A 179 6.56 -4.49 18.71
C HIS A 179 7.42 -4.70 19.95
N ARG A 180 8.62 -5.30 19.80
CA ARG A 180 9.59 -5.47 20.89
C ARG A 180 10.00 -4.12 21.47
N ARG A 181 10.42 -3.18 20.62
CA ARG A 181 10.83 -1.82 21.04
C ARG A 181 9.70 -1.03 21.70
N LEU A 182 8.48 -1.11 21.16
CA LEU A 182 7.31 -0.46 21.75
C LEU A 182 6.91 -1.08 23.10
N SER A 183 7.08 -2.40 23.27
CA SER A 183 6.87 -3.08 24.55
C SER A 183 7.86 -2.59 25.61
N THR A 184 9.15 -2.50 25.28
CA THR A 184 10.17 -1.96 26.19
C THR A 184 9.85 -0.52 26.60
N ARG A 185 9.54 0.37 25.65
CA ARG A 185 9.19 1.78 25.95
C ARG A 185 7.98 1.93 26.88
N ARG A 186 6.99 1.04 26.76
CA ARG A 186 5.82 1.04 27.67
C ARG A 186 6.23 0.65 29.09
N ARG A 187 7.14 -0.30 29.26
CA ARG A 187 7.69 -0.69 30.57
C ARG A 187 8.51 0.44 31.18
N ASP A 188 9.36 1.09 30.40
CA ASP A 188 10.21 2.18 30.88
C ASP A 188 9.37 3.39 31.33
N ARG A 189 8.32 3.76 30.57
CA ARG A 189 7.38 4.81 30.99
C ARG A 189 6.62 4.42 32.25
N GLY A 190 6.08 3.20 32.31
CA GLY A 190 5.37 2.71 33.49
C GLY A 190 6.24 2.55 34.74
N GLY A 191 7.57 2.43 34.59
CA GLY A 191 8.52 2.42 35.69
C GLY A 191 8.96 3.81 36.17
N ASN A 192 8.88 4.83 35.31
CA ASN A 192 9.32 6.19 35.61
C ASN A 192 8.21 7.07 36.25
N ASP A 193 6.94 6.67 36.14
CA ASP A 193 5.80 7.40 36.72
C ASP A 193 5.55 7.07 38.22
N GLY A 194 6.47 6.36 38.89
CA GLY A 194 6.35 5.91 40.28
C GLY A 194 6.81 6.87 41.37
N VAL A 195 7.30 8.08 41.04
CA VAL A 195 7.75 9.07 42.04
C VAL A 195 7.26 10.47 41.66
N VAL A 196 5.98 10.75 41.89
CA VAL A 196 5.53 12.13 42.07
C VAL A 196 4.83 12.19 43.42
N GLY A 197 5.53 12.78 44.39
CA GLY A 197 5.11 12.87 45.78
C GLY A 197 3.74 13.52 45.92
N LEU A 198 2.87 12.86 46.69
CA LEU A 198 1.61 13.41 47.16
C LEU A 198 1.92 14.60 48.08
N GLY A 199 1.86 15.82 47.53
CA GLY A 199 1.82 17.05 48.30
C GLY A 199 0.59 17.06 49.19
N ALA A 200 0.81 17.22 50.50
CA ALA A 200 -0.22 17.34 51.52
C ALA A 200 -1.25 18.43 51.16
N ARG A 201 -2.54 18.08 51.27
CA ARG A 201 -3.64 19.05 51.13
C ARG A 201 -3.73 19.90 52.40
N PRO A 202 -3.86 21.23 52.32
CA PRO A 202 -4.05 22.05 53.51
C PRO A 202 -5.46 21.81 54.10
N ALA A 203 -5.51 21.65 55.42
CA ALA A 203 -6.75 21.59 56.18
C ALA A 203 -7.48 22.94 56.07
N ARG A 204 -8.79 22.88 55.80
CA ARG A 204 -9.73 23.97 56.02
C ARG A 204 -10.37 23.78 57.38
#